data_AF-A0A7V0QI16-F1
#
_entry.id   AF-A0A7V0QI16-F1
#
_cell.length_a   1.000
_cell.length_b   1.000
_cell.length_c   1.000
_cell.angle_alpha   90.00
_cell.angle_beta   90.00
_cell.angle_gamma   90.00
#
_symmetry.space_group_name_H-M   'P 1'
#
loop_
_entity.id
_entity.type
_entity.pdbx_description
1 polymer ?
#
loop_
_entity_poly.entity_id
_entity_poly.type
_entity_poly.pdbx_seq_one_letter_code
_entity_poly.pdbx_strand_id
1 'polypeptide(L)'
;MPATWKKYREELEEVVLRHPLIFGPYEKGSTDFNSSPPGYRQGEYFTDSWGCVWYNTFDGLEGQVVKHPLENWEALRAYQPPDPLVTADRGPQEDWEVVRKRLQETRQRGELAAGGLPHGFMFMRLYYLRGF
;
A
#
# COMPACT_ATOMS: atom_id res chain seq x y z
N MET A 1 -7.68 2.04 3.40
CA MET A 1 -8.97 2.02 2.67
C MET A 1 -9.42 3.44 2.35
N PRO A 2 -8.85 4.08 1.32
CA PRO A 2 -9.17 5.49 1.00
C PRO A 2 -10.64 5.72 0.62
N ALA A 3 -11.28 4.79 -0.11
CA ALA A 3 -12.69 4.94 -0.50
C ALA A 3 -13.65 5.10 0.69
N THR A 4 -13.39 4.42 1.82
CA THR A 4 -14.23 4.50 3.03
C THR A 4 -14.13 5.89 3.66
N TRP A 5 -12.90 6.41 3.79
CA TRP A 5 -12.66 7.77 4.29
C TRP A 5 -13.26 8.83 3.36
N LYS A 6 -13.15 8.64 2.04
CA LYS A 6 -13.72 9.57 1.07
C LYS A 6 -15.25 9.60 1.09
N LYS A 7 -15.88 8.45 1.31
CA LYS A 7 -17.34 8.31 1.36
C LYS A 7 -17.95 8.89 2.63
N TYR A 8 -17.41 8.51 3.79
CA TYR A 8 -18.04 8.80 5.09
C TYR A 8 -17.40 9.99 5.82
N ARG A 9 -16.18 10.39 5.42
CA ARG A 9 -15.52 11.63 5.85
C ARG A 9 -15.57 11.81 7.38
N GLU A 10 -16.19 12.89 7.85
CA GLU A 10 -16.33 13.25 9.26
C GLU A 10 -17.11 12.20 10.07
N GLU A 11 -18.09 11.50 9.48
CA GLU A 11 -18.85 10.45 10.19
C GLU A 11 -17.95 9.26 10.56
N LEU A 12 -17.00 8.90 9.69
CA LEU A 12 -16.00 7.87 9.99
C LEU A 12 -14.98 8.38 11.01
N GLU A 13 -14.59 9.65 10.92
CA GLU A 13 -13.71 10.29 11.89
C GLU A 13 -14.31 10.24 13.30
N GLU A 14 -15.61 10.49 13.44
CA GLU A 14 -16.33 10.37 14.72
C GLU A 14 -16.34 8.93 15.26
N VAL A 15 -16.40 7.91 14.40
CA VAL A 15 -16.23 6.51 14.81
C VAL A 15 -14.82 6.27 15.33
N VAL A 16 -13.80 6.74 14.61
CA VAL A 16 -12.39 6.58 15.01
C VAL A 16 -12.12 7.23 16.36
N LEU A 17 -12.58 8.47 16.56
CA LEU A 17 -12.43 9.22 17.80
C LEU A 17 -13.15 8.55 19.00
N ARG A 18 -14.29 7.88 18.78
CA ARG A 18 -15.02 7.17 19.83
C ARG A 18 -14.38 5.84 20.24
N HIS A 19 -13.45 5.30 19.45
CA HIS A 19 -12.86 3.97 19.68
C HIS A 19 -11.32 3.96 19.69
N PRO A 20 -10.68 4.74 20.60
CA PRO A 20 -9.22 4.85 20.66
C PRO A 20 -8.51 3.53 20.99
N LEU A 21 -9.19 2.58 21.64
CA LEU A 21 -8.63 1.24 21.89
C LEU A 21 -8.37 0.46 20.59
N ILE A 22 -9.17 0.69 19.55
CA ILE A 22 -9.09 -0.01 18.27
C ILE A 22 -8.17 0.76 17.31
N PHE A 23 -8.35 2.07 17.22
CA PHE A 23 -7.69 2.90 16.21
C PHE A 23 -6.45 3.66 16.71
N GLY A 24 -6.20 3.65 18.02
CA GLY A 24 -5.11 4.41 18.63
C GLY A 24 -5.42 5.90 18.77
N PRO A 25 -4.40 6.72 19.11
CA PRO A 25 -4.53 8.17 19.16
C PRO A 25 -4.80 8.72 17.75
N TYR A 26 -5.76 9.64 17.64
CA TYR A 26 -6.15 10.26 16.38
C TYR A 26 -6.47 11.74 16.59
N GLU A 27 -5.97 12.60 15.70
CA GLU A 27 -6.23 14.05 15.73
C GLU A 27 -7.30 14.41 14.71
N LYS A 28 -8.36 15.11 15.16
CA LYS A 28 -9.46 15.53 14.29
C LYS A 28 -8.95 16.42 13.16
N GLY A 29 -9.34 16.13 11.92
CA GLY A 29 -8.90 16.86 10.74
C GLY A 29 -7.51 16.49 10.23
N SER A 30 -6.85 15.49 10.81
CA SER A 30 -5.54 15.01 10.35
C SER A 30 -5.58 14.24 9.02
N THR A 31 -6.76 13.76 8.61
CA THR A 31 -6.96 13.02 7.36
C THR A 31 -7.47 13.94 6.25
N ASP A 32 -6.77 13.99 5.12
CA ASP A 32 -7.31 14.55 3.88
C ASP A 32 -8.23 13.53 3.19
N PHE A 33 -9.55 13.75 3.30
CA PHE A 33 -10.57 12.85 2.75
C PHE A 33 -10.56 12.75 1.21
N ASN A 34 -9.92 13.69 0.52
CA ASN A 34 -9.90 13.72 -0.94
C ASN A 34 -8.61 13.15 -1.53
N SER A 35 -7.61 12.89 -0.70
CA SER A 35 -6.33 12.32 -1.13
C SER A 35 -6.45 10.85 -1.50
N SER A 36 -6.01 10.51 -2.70
CA SER A 36 -5.84 9.15 -3.18
C SER A 36 -4.38 8.95 -3.60
N PRO A 37 -3.67 7.94 -3.09
CA PRO A 37 -2.30 7.66 -3.51
C PRO A 37 -2.25 7.13 -4.95
N PRO A 38 -1.07 7.16 -5.60
CA PRO A 38 -0.89 6.51 -6.91
C PRO A 38 -1.36 5.05 -6.91
N GLY A 39 -2.06 4.65 -7.98
CA GLY A 39 -2.73 3.34 -8.10
C GLY A 39 -4.14 3.27 -7.49
N TYR A 40 -4.55 4.28 -6.72
CA TYR A 40 -5.90 4.41 -6.16
C TYR A 40 -6.74 5.49 -6.84
N ARG A 41 -6.19 6.20 -7.83
CA ARG A 41 -6.85 7.33 -8.49
C ARG A 41 -7.60 6.89 -9.72
N GLN A 42 -8.88 7.22 -9.80
CA GLN A 42 -9.73 6.82 -10.92
C GLN A 42 -9.18 7.28 -12.28
N GLY A 43 -9.19 6.38 -13.26
CA GLY A 43 -8.76 6.63 -14.63
C GLY A 43 -7.25 6.64 -14.83
N GLU A 44 -6.45 6.49 -13.77
CA GLU A 44 -5.00 6.48 -13.86
C GLU A 44 -4.44 5.09 -14.15
N TYR A 45 -3.33 5.07 -14.89
CA TYR A 45 -2.43 3.93 -15.00
C TYR A 45 -1.23 4.15 -14.09
N PHE A 46 -0.84 3.14 -13.34
CA PHE A 46 0.31 3.18 -12.43
C PHE A 46 1.15 1.93 -12.59
N THR A 47 2.46 2.07 -12.74
CA THR A 47 3.40 0.93 -12.79
C THR A 47 4.05 0.76 -11.43
N ASP A 48 3.92 -0.42 -10.84
CA ASP A 48 4.56 -0.73 -9.56
C ASP A 48 6.04 -1.10 -9.71
N SER A 49 6.74 -1.28 -8.59
CA SER A 49 8.17 -1.61 -8.58
C SER A 49 8.50 -2.98 -9.20
N TRP A 50 7.50 -3.84 -9.40
CA TRP A 50 7.65 -5.15 -10.01
C TRP A 50 7.41 -5.12 -11.51
N GLY A 51 7.03 -3.96 -12.06
CA GLY A 51 6.71 -3.77 -13.47
C GLY A 51 5.27 -4.11 -13.84
N CYS A 52 4.38 -4.34 -12.87
CA CYS A 52 2.96 -4.58 -13.15
C CYS A 52 2.28 -3.24 -13.41
N VAL A 53 1.45 -3.18 -14.46
CA VAL A 53 0.67 -1.98 -14.77
C VAL A 53 -0.73 -2.13 -14.21
N TRP A 54 -1.10 -1.20 -13.34
CA TRP A 54 -2.39 -1.11 -12.68
C TRP A 54 -3.26 -0.07 -13.38
N TYR A 55 -4.55 -0.36 -13.49
CA TYR A 55 -5.58 0.59 -13.90
C TYR A 55 -6.66 0.68 -12.84
N ASN A 56 -7.11 1.88 -12.52
CA ASN A 56 -8.09 2.10 -11.49
C ASN A 56 -9.42 2.61 -12.07
N THR A 57 -10.50 1.87 -11.82
CA THR A 57 -11.85 2.25 -12.29
C THR A 57 -12.63 3.07 -11.27
N PHE A 58 -12.27 3.01 -9.99
CA PHE A 58 -13.01 3.61 -8.89
C PHE A 58 -12.06 4.23 -7.87
N ASP A 59 -12.17 5.54 -7.70
CA ASP A 59 -11.28 6.29 -6.83
C ASP A 59 -11.32 5.80 -5.38
N GLY A 60 -10.15 5.66 -4.79
CA GLY A 60 -9.94 5.19 -3.43
C GLY A 60 -10.07 3.69 -3.23
N LEU A 61 -10.41 2.92 -4.27
CA LEU A 61 -10.22 1.46 -4.30
C LEU A 61 -8.86 1.12 -4.91
N GLU A 62 -8.36 -0.08 -4.64
CA GLU A 62 -7.15 -0.57 -5.29
C GLU A 62 -7.42 -0.80 -6.79
N GLY A 63 -6.45 -0.46 -7.63
CA GLY A 63 -6.55 -0.75 -9.06
C GLY A 63 -6.54 -2.25 -9.35
N GLN A 64 -6.76 -2.60 -10.61
CA GLN A 64 -6.54 -3.95 -11.12
C GLN A 64 -5.29 -3.97 -12.00
N VAL A 65 -4.50 -5.04 -11.92
CA VAL A 65 -3.41 -5.27 -12.87
C VAL A 65 -3.98 -5.55 -14.26
N VAL A 66 -3.58 -4.76 -15.24
CA VAL A 66 -4.02 -4.83 -16.64
C VAL A 66 -2.89 -5.15 -17.62
N LYS A 67 -1.63 -5.09 -17.17
CA LYS A 67 -0.47 -5.63 -17.91
C LYS A 67 0.49 -6.31 -16.95
N HIS A 68 1.02 -7.44 -17.37
CA HIS A 68 1.88 -8.27 -16.54
C HIS A 68 3.30 -8.38 -17.14
N PRO A 69 4.37 -8.18 -16.35
CA PRO A 69 5.74 -8.23 -16.85
C PRO A 69 6.18 -9.61 -17.34
N LEU A 70 5.49 -10.68 -16.90
CA LEU A 70 5.76 -12.06 -17.26
C LEU A 70 4.65 -12.69 -18.12
N GLU A 71 3.84 -11.91 -18.86
CA GLU A 71 2.77 -12.44 -19.75
C GLU A 71 3.25 -13.61 -20.64
N ASN A 72 4.51 -13.57 -21.08
CA ASN A 72 5.20 -14.66 -21.78
C ASN A 72 6.27 -15.29 -20.86
N TRP A 73 6.31 -16.63 -20.79
CA TRP A 73 7.36 -17.39 -20.07
C TRP A 73 8.78 -17.06 -20.51
N GLU A 74 8.99 -16.66 -21.76
CA GLU A 74 10.31 -16.23 -22.25
C GLU A 74 10.83 -14.98 -21.54
N ALA A 75 9.92 -14.09 -21.08
CA ALA A 75 10.27 -12.89 -20.35
C ALA A 75 10.90 -13.19 -18.99
N LEU A 76 10.59 -14.35 -18.39
CA LEU A 76 11.15 -14.77 -17.11
C LEU A 76 12.68 -14.85 -17.14
N ARG A 77 13.27 -15.22 -18.28
CA ARG A 77 14.74 -15.35 -18.42
C ARG A 77 15.48 -14.02 -18.26
N ALA A 78 14.84 -12.91 -18.60
CA ALA A 78 15.43 -11.57 -18.53
C ALA A 78 14.83 -10.71 -17.41
N TYR A 79 13.82 -11.22 -16.70
CA TYR A 79 13.13 -10.47 -15.65
C TYR A 79 14.03 -10.26 -14.44
N GLN A 80 14.06 -9.03 -13.94
CA GLN A 80 14.74 -8.65 -12.71
C GLN A 80 13.69 -8.18 -11.70
N PRO A 81 13.49 -8.93 -10.60
CA PRO A 81 12.63 -8.46 -9.52
C PRO A 81 13.29 -7.25 -8.82
N PRO A 82 12.50 -6.37 -8.18
CA PRO A 82 13.05 -5.25 -7.43
C PRO A 82 13.92 -5.72 -6.26
N ASP A 83 15.00 -4.99 -5.97
CA ASP A 83 15.84 -5.25 -4.81
C ASP A 83 15.09 -4.85 -3.51
N PRO A 84 14.77 -5.81 -2.62
CA PRO A 84 13.98 -5.55 -1.42
C PRO A 84 14.69 -4.67 -0.39
N LEU A 85 16.01 -4.46 -0.50
CA LEU A 85 16.75 -3.60 0.42
C LEU A 85 16.57 -2.11 0.11
N VAL A 86 16.27 -1.78 -1.14
CA VAL A 86 16.21 -0.38 -1.62
C VAL A 86 14.88 -0.02 -2.28
N THR A 87 14.04 -1.01 -2.61
CA THR A 87 12.77 -0.82 -3.30
C THR A 87 11.62 -1.50 -2.56
N ALA A 88 10.61 -0.71 -2.18
CA ALA A 88 9.33 -1.19 -1.69
C ALA A 88 8.39 -1.52 -2.87
N ASP A 89 7.14 -1.89 -2.58
CA ASP A 89 6.19 -2.29 -3.62
C ASP A 89 5.83 -1.17 -4.61
N ARG A 90 5.80 0.09 -4.15
CA ARG A 90 5.37 1.25 -4.93
C ARG A 90 6.29 2.45 -4.69
N GLY A 91 7.59 2.26 -4.92
CA GLY A 91 8.61 3.28 -4.69
C GLY A 91 9.78 2.79 -3.84
N PRO A 92 10.59 3.71 -3.29
CA PRO A 92 11.78 3.34 -2.53
C PRO A 92 11.44 2.65 -1.22
N GLN A 93 12.33 1.78 -0.76
CA GLN A 93 12.27 1.19 0.56
C GLN A 93 12.60 2.26 1.63
N GLU A 94 11.89 2.23 2.75
CA GLU A 94 12.21 3.07 3.90
C GLU A 94 13.57 2.63 4.48
N ASP A 95 14.37 3.60 4.95
CA ASP A 95 15.64 3.32 5.60
C ASP A 95 15.45 2.38 6.80
N TRP A 96 16.13 1.23 6.76
CA TRP A 96 16.02 0.19 7.78
C TRP A 96 16.46 0.65 9.17
N GLU A 97 17.38 1.61 9.29
CA GLU A 97 17.76 2.17 10.59
C GLU A 97 16.66 3.09 11.15
N VAL A 98 15.95 3.81 10.28
CA VAL A 98 14.75 4.57 10.68
C VAL A 98 13.65 3.62 11.15
N VAL A 99 13.37 2.55 10.38
CA VAL A 99 12.39 1.52 10.77
C VAL A 99 12.77 0.89 12.12
N ARG A 100 14.05 0.53 12.28
CA ARG A 100 14.57 -0.07 13.52
C ARG A 100 14.38 0.85 14.71
N LYS A 101 14.79 2.11 14.59
CA LYS A 101 14.65 3.12 15.65
C LYS A 101 13.18 3.31 16.03
N ARG A 102 12.29 3.47 15.05
CA ARG A 102 10.84 3.58 15.27
C ARG A 102 10.30 2.39 16.08
N LEU A 103 10.66 1.17 15.69
CA LEU A 103 10.21 -0.04 16.39
C LEU A 103 10.76 -0.13 17.82
N GLN A 104 12.01 0.29 18.06
CA GLN A 104 12.61 0.32 19.39
C GLN A 104 11.90 1.34 20.29
N GLU A 105 11.66 2.55 19.81
CA GLU A 105 10.95 3.60 20.54
C GLU A 105 9.50 3.20 20.88
N THR A 106 8.78 2.60 19.92
CA THR A 106 7.44 2.05 20.16
C THR A 106 7.45 1.00 21.28
N ARG A 107 8.43 0.08 21.28
CA ARG A 107 8.58 -0.91 22.37
C ARG A 107 8.89 -0.25 23.72
N GLN A 108 9.74 0.77 23.74
CA GLN A 108 10.08 1.50 24.97
C GLN A 108 8.88 2.22 25.57
N ARG A 109 7.93 2.69 24.75
CA ARG A 109 6.66 3.26 25.21
C ARG A 109 5.64 2.21 25.66
N GLY A 110 5.96 0.92 25.59
CA GLY A 110 5.04 -0.18 25.90
C GLY A 110 3.94 -0.38 24.84
N GLU A 111 4.11 0.18 23.65
CA GLU A 111 3.18 0.07 22.53
C GLU A 111 3.49 -1.17 21.67
N LEU A 112 2.52 -1.56 20.83
CA LEU A 112 2.70 -2.67 19.88
C LEU A 112 3.59 -2.26 18.71
N ALA A 113 4.82 -2.76 18.68
CA ALA A 113 5.70 -2.63 17.52
C ALA A 113 5.27 -3.61 16.42
N ALA A 114 4.76 -3.07 15.31
CA ALA A 114 4.25 -3.84 14.18
C ALA A 114 4.86 -3.36 12.85
N GLY A 115 4.86 -4.25 11.87
CA GLY A 115 5.21 -3.97 10.47
C GLY A 115 4.14 -4.54 9.54
N GLY A 116 4.24 -4.23 8.25
CA GLY A 116 3.29 -4.67 7.23
C GLY A 116 3.97 -5.40 6.07
N LEU A 117 3.17 -6.16 5.34
CA LEU A 117 3.52 -6.67 4.01
C LEU A 117 2.69 -5.90 2.96
N PRO A 118 3.22 -5.71 1.75
CA PRO A 118 2.48 -5.03 0.70
C PRO A 118 1.24 -5.83 0.28
N HIS A 119 0.27 -5.12 -0.30
CA HIS A 119 -0.88 -5.78 -0.91
C HIS A 119 -0.42 -6.74 -2.02
N GLY A 120 -1.09 -7.89 -2.09
CA GLY A 120 -0.77 -8.95 -3.03
C GLY A 120 0.65 -9.51 -2.90
N PHE A 121 1.14 -9.69 -1.68
CA PHE A 121 2.37 -10.45 -1.42
C PHE A 121 2.20 -11.94 -1.74
N MET A 122 3.32 -12.64 -1.94
CA MET A 122 3.40 -14.09 -2.13
C MET A 122 2.56 -14.62 -3.31
N PHE A 123 1.46 -15.36 -3.08
CA PHE A 123 0.73 -16.03 -4.17
C PHE A 123 0.05 -15.04 -5.12
N MET A 124 -0.55 -13.98 -4.56
CA MET A 124 -1.22 -12.96 -5.36
C MET A 124 -0.22 -12.16 -6.22
N ARG A 125 1.05 -12.10 -5.82
CA ARG A 125 2.12 -11.53 -6.65
C ARG A 125 2.30 -12.31 -7.94
N LEU A 126 2.20 -13.64 -7.89
CA LEU A 126 2.34 -14.46 -9.10
C LEU A 126 1.24 -14.14 -10.11
N TYR A 127 0.01 -13.94 -9.63
CA TYR A 127 -1.10 -13.46 -10.45
C TYR A 127 -0.81 -12.08 -11.06
N TYR A 128 -0.26 -11.14 -10.30
CA TYR A 128 0.10 -9.82 -10.84
C TYR A 128 1.23 -9.89 -11.89
N LEU A 129 2.22 -10.76 -11.67
CA LEU A 129 3.37 -10.87 -12.56
C LEU A 129 3.05 -11.57 -13.87
N ARG A 130 2.17 -12.57 -13.86
CA ARG A 130 1.92 -13.44 -15.02
C ARG A 130 0.52 -13.31 -15.61
N GLY A 131 -0.46 -12.90 -14.82
CA GLY A 131 -1.87 -13.13 -15.14
C GLY A 131 -2.25 -14.61 -15.02
N PHE A 132 -3.43 -14.96 -15.53
CA PHE A 132 -3.88 -16.35 -15.65
C PHE A 132 -3.42 -17.02 -16.95
#